data_AF-D6YA66-F1
#
_entry.id   AF-D6YA66-F1
#
_cell.length_a   1.000
_cell.length_b   1.000
_cell.length_c   1.000
_cell.angle_alpha   90.00
_cell.angle_beta   90.00
_cell.angle_gamma   90.00
#
_symmetry.space_group_name_H-M   'P 1'
#
loop_
_entity.id
_entity.type
_entity.pdbx_description
1 polymer ?
#
loop_
_entity_poly.entity_id
_entity_poly.type
_entity_poly.pdbx_seq_one_letter_code
_entity_poly.pdbx_strand_id
1 'polypeptide(L)'
;MEISEAPDQDHHAAPSEAAGRGAPEPVPPGTADRPGTGDRSGTADQPGVTDRPGADDRPGTGAPGDGAADRPPELDVRAALEAILMVVDEPVPEADLAKAVDLPADRVRDILAELAAEYTAAGRGFDLREVAGGWRIYTRPEYAPVVERFVRDGQQARLTQAALETLAVVAYRQPVSRARVSAVRGVNSDGVMRTLVARGLIEEAGTDPESQAVLYRTTNYFLEKLGLRSLDELPELAPFLPDDVEILEENQ
;
A
#
# COMPACT_ATOMS: atom_id res chain seq x y z
N MET A 1 35.01 61.93 -19.79
CA MET A 1 35.12 61.13 -21.02
C MET A 1 34.67 59.72 -20.65
N GLU A 2 33.38 59.43 -20.50
CA GLU A 2 32.22 59.72 -21.36
C GLU A 2 32.44 59.31 -22.82
N ILE A 3 31.80 58.19 -23.17
CA ILE A 3 30.99 57.87 -24.38
C ILE A 3 30.87 56.32 -24.47
N SER A 4 29.78 55.67 -24.84
CA SER A 4 28.40 56.03 -25.21
C SER A 4 27.62 54.73 -25.44
N GLU A 5 26.34 54.74 -25.09
CA GLU A 5 25.22 53.86 -25.51
C GLU A 5 25.21 53.50 -27.01
N ALA A 6 24.97 52.23 -27.41
CA ALA A 6 23.67 51.52 -27.71
C ALA A 6 23.44 51.43 -29.24
N PRO A 7 22.33 50.88 -29.81
CA PRO A 7 21.35 49.82 -29.44
C PRO A 7 21.07 48.83 -30.63
N ASP A 8 19.90 48.16 -30.61
CA ASP A 8 19.08 47.65 -31.74
C ASP A 8 19.32 46.22 -32.27
N GLN A 9 18.31 45.42 -32.67
CA GLN A 9 16.85 45.43 -32.54
C GLN A 9 16.30 44.08 -33.07
N ASP A 10 15.12 43.71 -32.56
CA ASP A 10 14.03 42.87 -33.10
C ASP A 10 14.09 42.27 -34.51
N HIS A 11 13.60 41.02 -34.64
CA HIS A 11 12.34 40.65 -35.36
C HIS A 11 12.13 39.12 -35.33
N HIS A 12 11.04 38.54 -34.82
CA HIS A 12 9.63 38.51 -35.27
C HIS A 12 9.27 37.17 -35.95
N ALA A 13 8.27 36.46 -35.38
CA ALA A 13 7.15 35.75 -36.05
C ALA A 13 6.79 34.40 -35.40
N ALA A 14 5.58 34.36 -34.83
CA ALA A 14 4.76 33.17 -34.55
C ALA A 14 4.07 32.68 -35.87
N PRO A 15 3.03 31.81 -35.89
CA PRO A 15 2.42 30.91 -34.90
C PRO A 15 2.10 29.49 -35.47
N SER A 16 1.55 28.56 -34.68
CA SER A 16 0.47 27.65 -35.17
C SER A 16 -0.22 26.91 -34.02
N GLU A 17 -1.54 27.03 -34.01
CA GLU A 17 -2.54 26.34 -33.19
C GLU A 17 -2.55 24.81 -33.42
N ALA A 18 -3.00 24.04 -32.41
CA ALA A 18 -4.07 23.05 -32.59
C ALA A 18 -4.55 22.47 -31.25
N ALA A 19 -5.86 22.38 -31.14
CA ALA A 19 -6.64 21.89 -30.03
C ALA A 19 -6.51 20.38 -29.77
N GLY A 20 -6.74 20.01 -28.51
CA GLY A 20 -7.76 19.00 -28.23
C GLY A 20 -7.31 17.69 -27.59
N ARG A 21 -8.12 17.31 -26.58
CA ARG A 21 -8.51 15.95 -26.17
C ARG A 21 -7.70 15.30 -25.05
N GLY A 22 -8.37 15.21 -23.90
CA GLY A 22 -8.67 13.92 -23.26
C GLY A 22 -7.52 13.24 -22.54
N ALA A 23 -7.49 13.40 -21.22
CA ALA A 23 -6.78 12.49 -20.33
C ALA A 23 -7.32 11.06 -20.47
N PRO A 24 -6.48 10.04 -20.68
CA PRO A 24 -6.84 8.67 -20.38
C PRO A 24 -6.49 8.30 -18.93
N GLU A 25 -7.47 7.75 -18.26
CA GLU A 25 -7.45 7.12 -16.94
C GLU A 25 -6.47 5.92 -16.90
N PRO A 26 -5.74 5.66 -15.80
CA PRO A 26 -4.81 4.54 -15.73
C PRO A 26 -5.53 3.20 -15.51
N VAL A 27 -5.28 2.27 -16.42
CA VAL A 27 -5.75 0.86 -16.39
C VAL A 27 -4.96 0.07 -15.33
N PRO A 28 -5.59 -0.77 -14.49
CA PRO A 28 -4.87 -1.63 -13.55
C PRO A 28 -4.16 -2.79 -14.26
N PRO A 29 -2.96 -3.22 -13.81
CA PRO A 29 -2.26 -4.35 -14.42
C PRO A 29 -2.97 -5.67 -14.11
N GLY A 30 -3.33 -6.36 -15.20
CA GLY A 30 -3.95 -7.68 -15.20
C GLY A 30 -3.04 -8.78 -14.67
N THR A 31 -3.72 -9.79 -14.15
CA THR A 31 -3.24 -11.09 -13.69
C THR A 31 -2.29 -11.75 -14.69
N ALA A 32 -1.04 -11.96 -14.27
CA ALA A 32 -0.08 -12.76 -14.98
C ALA A 32 -0.30 -14.26 -14.74
N ASP A 33 -0.12 -14.96 -15.84
CA ASP A 33 -0.49 -16.33 -16.17
C ASP A 33 0.35 -17.40 -15.44
N ARG A 34 -0.26 -18.58 -15.25
CA ARG A 34 0.37 -19.78 -14.66
C ARG A 34 1.02 -20.60 -15.77
N PRO A 35 2.25 -21.12 -15.59
CA PRO A 35 2.86 -21.99 -16.60
C PRO A 35 2.36 -23.45 -16.49
N GLY A 36 2.32 -24.09 -17.65
CA GLY A 36 1.60 -25.32 -17.97
C GLY A 36 2.10 -26.60 -17.30
N THR A 37 1.16 -27.53 -17.14
CA THR A 37 1.42 -28.93 -16.82
C THR A 37 1.28 -29.74 -18.11
N GLY A 38 2.36 -30.44 -18.46
CA GLY A 38 2.45 -31.27 -19.65
C GLY A 38 1.67 -32.58 -19.56
N ASP A 39 1.25 -33.00 -20.75
CA ASP A 39 1.32 -34.35 -21.30
C ASP A 39 0.79 -35.51 -20.47
N ARG A 40 -0.41 -35.99 -20.83
CA ARG A 40 -0.71 -37.43 -20.83
C ARG A 40 -1.58 -37.81 -22.03
N SER A 41 -0.93 -38.50 -22.95
CA SER A 41 -1.48 -39.26 -24.06
C SER A 41 -2.44 -40.39 -23.62
N GLY A 42 -3.47 -40.64 -24.41
CA GLY A 42 -3.76 -41.99 -24.92
C GLY A 42 -4.85 -42.84 -24.26
N THR A 43 -6.01 -42.89 -24.94
CA THR A 43 -6.71 -44.10 -25.41
C THR A 43 -7.42 -45.05 -24.42
N ALA A 44 -8.75 -45.08 -24.50
CA ALA A 44 -9.64 -46.28 -24.51
C ALA A 44 -11.10 -45.77 -24.62
N ASP A 45 -11.77 -45.90 -25.77
CA ASP A 45 -12.56 -47.07 -26.19
C ASP A 45 -13.84 -47.27 -25.35
N GLN A 46 -14.99 -46.78 -25.85
CA GLN A 46 -16.32 -47.36 -25.58
C GLN A 46 -17.26 -47.11 -26.78
N PRO A 47 -17.89 -48.15 -27.35
CA PRO A 47 -18.91 -48.05 -28.39
C PRO A 47 -20.32 -47.87 -27.80
N GLY A 48 -21.22 -47.32 -28.62
CA GLY A 48 -22.52 -46.77 -28.19
C GLY A 48 -23.63 -47.77 -27.86
N VAL A 49 -24.71 -47.23 -27.30
CA VAL A 49 -26.05 -47.83 -27.28
C VAL A 49 -27.10 -46.76 -27.57
N THR A 50 -28.03 -47.20 -28.40
CA THR A 50 -29.15 -46.58 -29.08
C THR A 50 -30.33 -46.15 -28.18
N ASP A 51 -30.94 -45.04 -28.59
CA ASP A 51 -32.38 -44.86 -28.84
C ASP A 51 -33.39 -45.05 -27.69
N ARG A 52 -34.07 -43.95 -27.33
CA ARG A 52 -35.51 -43.95 -27.05
C ARG A 52 -36.11 -42.53 -27.18
N PRO A 53 -37.18 -42.34 -27.98
CA PRO A 53 -37.88 -41.07 -28.16
C PRO A 53 -39.22 -40.98 -27.39
N GLY A 54 -39.69 -39.74 -27.23
CA GLY A 54 -41.07 -39.38 -26.86
C GLY A 54 -41.11 -38.33 -25.73
N ALA A 55 -41.95 -37.31 -25.72
CA ALA A 55 -42.84 -36.71 -26.69
C ALA A 55 -43.19 -35.32 -26.12
N ASP A 56 -43.42 -34.37 -27.02
CA ASP A 56 -44.28 -33.19 -26.89
C ASP A 56 -44.53 -32.57 -25.50
N ASP A 57 -43.96 -31.39 -25.28
CA ASP A 57 -44.79 -30.20 -25.02
C ASP A 57 -43.99 -28.90 -25.22
N ARG A 58 -44.31 -28.17 -26.29
CA ARG A 58 -44.10 -26.71 -26.37
C ARG A 58 -45.43 -26.13 -26.81
N PRO A 59 -45.95 -25.12 -26.10
CA PRO A 59 -45.70 -23.76 -26.61
C PRO A 59 -45.52 -22.69 -25.52
N GLY A 60 -44.73 -21.66 -25.84
CA GLY A 60 -44.76 -20.40 -25.10
C GLY A 60 -43.45 -19.61 -25.10
N THR A 61 -43.06 -19.03 -26.24
CA THR A 61 -42.06 -17.95 -26.27
C THR A 61 -42.74 -16.63 -25.91
N GLY A 62 -42.29 -16.00 -24.83
CA GLY A 62 -42.64 -14.62 -24.44
C GLY A 62 -41.82 -14.18 -23.23
N ALA A 63 -40.67 -13.55 -23.47
CA ALA A 63 -39.81 -12.87 -22.49
C ALA A 63 -40.45 -11.53 -22.01
N PRO A 64 -39.87 -10.73 -21.09
CA PRO A 64 -38.56 -10.84 -20.42
C PRO A 64 -38.55 -10.56 -18.89
N GLY A 65 -37.50 -11.06 -18.23
CA GLY A 65 -36.79 -10.39 -17.13
C GLY A 65 -37.56 -10.09 -15.83
N ASP A 66 -37.45 -10.99 -14.86
CA ASP A 66 -37.37 -10.57 -13.45
C ASP A 66 -35.99 -10.99 -12.92
N GLY A 67 -35.22 -9.98 -12.52
CA GLY A 67 -33.84 -10.07 -12.08
C GLY A 67 -33.66 -10.89 -10.81
N ALA A 68 -33.68 -12.22 -10.94
CA ALA A 68 -33.32 -13.16 -9.89
C ALA A 68 -31.79 -13.43 -9.82
N ALA A 69 -30.97 -12.51 -10.33
CA ALA A 69 -29.50 -12.64 -10.37
C ALA A 69 -28.77 -11.50 -9.65
N ASP A 70 -29.45 -10.78 -8.76
CA ASP A 70 -28.82 -9.75 -7.90
C ASP A 70 -29.35 -9.79 -6.45
N ARG A 71 -29.87 -10.94 -6.00
CA ARG A 71 -29.98 -11.16 -4.56
C ARG A 71 -28.60 -11.62 -4.11
N PRO A 72 -27.88 -10.87 -3.24
CA PRO A 72 -26.68 -11.41 -2.64
C PRO A 72 -27.03 -12.78 -2.03
N PRO A 73 -26.17 -13.80 -2.15
CA PRO A 73 -26.43 -15.09 -1.50
C PRO A 73 -26.80 -14.79 -0.05
N GLU A 74 -27.83 -15.45 0.50
CA GLU A 74 -28.13 -15.35 1.93
C GLU A 74 -26.80 -15.58 2.67
N LEU A 75 -26.21 -14.49 3.18
CA LEU A 75 -24.84 -14.51 3.64
C LEU A 75 -24.81 -15.38 4.89
N ASP A 76 -23.91 -16.36 4.94
CA ASP A 76 -23.68 -17.09 6.17
C ASP A 76 -23.21 -16.09 7.22
N VAL A 77 -24.04 -15.90 8.25
CA VAL A 77 -23.81 -14.97 9.36
C VAL A 77 -22.48 -15.28 10.04
N ARG A 78 -22.11 -16.56 10.16
CA ARG A 78 -20.81 -16.94 10.76
C ARG A 78 -19.69 -16.37 9.91
N ALA A 79 -19.70 -16.65 8.61
CA ALA A 79 -18.71 -16.14 7.67
C ALA A 79 -18.68 -14.59 7.61
N ALA A 80 -19.83 -13.93 7.76
CA ALA A 80 -19.91 -12.47 7.81
C ALA A 80 -19.23 -11.91 9.08
N LEU A 81 -19.48 -12.51 10.25
CA LEU A 81 -18.81 -12.13 11.50
C LEU A 81 -17.30 -12.37 11.43
N GLU A 82 -16.86 -13.49 10.86
CA GLU A 82 -15.44 -13.78 10.63
C GLU A 82 -14.79 -12.70 9.75
N ALA A 83 -15.45 -12.33 8.64
CA ALA A 83 -14.96 -11.32 7.73
C ALA A 83 -14.81 -9.94 8.41
N ILE A 84 -15.77 -9.55 9.24
CA ILE A 84 -15.69 -8.30 10.03
C ILE A 84 -14.52 -8.39 11.02
N LEU A 85 -14.43 -9.48 11.79
CA LEU A 85 -13.41 -9.65 12.82
C LEU A 85 -11.98 -9.76 12.25
N MET A 86 -11.83 -10.12 10.98
CA MET A 86 -10.55 -10.17 10.28
C MET A 86 -10.00 -8.78 9.94
N VAL A 87 -10.87 -7.78 9.71
CA VAL A 87 -10.44 -6.44 9.24
C VAL A 87 -10.30 -5.41 10.36
N VAL A 88 -10.86 -5.66 11.54
CA VAL A 88 -10.89 -4.71 12.66
C VAL A 88 -9.56 -4.66 13.42
N ASP A 89 -9.16 -3.44 13.77
CA ASP A 89 -7.93 -3.12 14.48
C ASP A 89 -8.15 -2.83 15.97
N GLU A 90 -9.39 -2.92 16.47
CA GLU A 90 -9.81 -2.76 17.87
C GLU A 90 -10.90 -3.78 18.25
N PRO A 91 -11.09 -4.12 19.55
CA PRO A 91 -12.20 -4.96 20.00
C PRO A 91 -13.56 -4.35 19.66
N VAL A 92 -14.44 -5.14 19.02
CA VAL A 92 -15.75 -4.67 18.55
C VAL A 92 -16.85 -5.09 19.52
N PRO A 93 -17.67 -4.16 20.05
CA PRO A 93 -18.81 -4.51 20.89
C PRO A 93 -19.82 -5.42 20.18
N GLU A 94 -20.40 -6.37 20.91
CA GLU A 94 -21.45 -7.27 20.39
C GLU A 94 -22.61 -6.52 19.74
N ALA A 95 -22.98 -5.37 20.32
CA ALA A 95 -24.06 -4.54 19.81
C ALA A 95 -23.79 -3.97 18.41
N ASP A 96 -22.53 -3.74 18.06
CA ASP A 96 -22.17 -3.21 16.73
C ASP A 96 -22.05 -4.33 15.71
N LEU A 97 -21.54 -5.50 16.12
CA LEU A 97 -21.58 -6.72 15.29
C LEU A 97 -23.03 -7.13 14.99
N ALA A 98 -23.90 -7.08 15.98
CA ALA A 98 -25.34 -7.35 15.87
C ALA A 98 -26.04 -6.44 14.86
N LYS A 99 -25.74 -5.14 14.87
CA LYS A 99 -26.24 -4.19 13.85
C LYS A 99 -25.73 -4.53 12.46
N ALA A 100 -24.46 -4.94 12.33
CA ALA A 100 -23.85 -5.21 11.04
C ALA A 100 -24.45 -6.44 10.33
N VAL A 101 -24.85 -7.46 11.09
CA VAL A 101 -25.44 -8.70 10.56
C VAL A 101 -26.96 -8.79 10.71
N ASP A 102 -27.60 -7.72 11.17
CA ASP A 102 -29.05 -7.60 11.41
C ASP A 102 -29.63 -8.73 12.28
N LEU A 103 -29.01 -9.00 13.42
CA LEU A 103 -29.43 -10.01 14.40
C LEU A 103 -29.48 -9.49 15.83
N PRO A 104 -30.24 -10.14 16.73
CA PRO A 104 -30.19 -9.83 18.16
C PRO A 104 -28.79 -10.07 18.75
N ALA A 105 -28.35 -9.20 19.66
CA ALA A 105 -27.03 -9.28 20.28
C ALA A 105 -26.77 -10.62 20.98
N ASP A 106 -27.77 -11.20 21.66
CA ASP A 106 -27.62 -12.51 22.31
C ASP A 106 -27.35 -13.64 21.31
N ARG A 107 -27.95 -13.57 20.10
CA ARG A 107 -27.68 -14.53 19.03
C ARG A 107 -26.27 -14.40 18.48
N VAL A 108 -25.78 -13.16 18.34
CA VAL A 108 -24.40 -12.91 17.92
C VAL A 108 -23.41 -13.41 18.99
N ARG A 109 -23.69 -13.18 20.27
CA ARG A 109 -22.88 -13.73 21.38
C ARG A 109 -22.77 -15.25 21.31
N ASP A 110 -23.90 -15.94 21.14
CA ASP A 110 -23.91 -17.40 21.03
C ASP A 110 -23.02 -17.88 19.87
N ILE A 111 -23.17 -17.25 18.69
CA ILE A 111 -22.39 -17.58 17.49
C ILE A 111 -20.89 -17.33 17.71
N LEU A 112 -20.51 -16.21 18.33
CA LEU A 112 -19.12 -15.88 18.61
C LEU A 112 -18.49 -16.85 19.62
N ALA A 113 -19.24 -17.26 20.63
CA ALA A 113 -18.80 -18.26 21.60
C ALA A 113 -18.59 -19.64 20.94
N GLU A 114 -19.50 -20.05 20.04
CA GLU A 114 -19.35 -21.28 19.25
C GLU A 114 -18.11 -21.22 18.34
N LEU A 115 -17.91 -20.11 17.61
CA LEU A 115 -16.72 -19.92 16.77
C LEU A 115 -15.42 -19.95 17.58
N ALA A 116 -15.39 -19.30 18.74
CA ALA A 116 -14.23 -19.32 19.62
C ALA A 116 -13.89 -20.75 20.10
N ALA A 117 -14.91 -21.53 20.46
CA ALA A 117 -14.74 -22.93 20.85
C ALA A 117 -14.25 -23.81 19.67
N GLU A 118 -14.81 -23.61 18.47
CA GLU A 118 -14.41 -24.33 17.26
C GLU A 118 -12.96 -24.04 16.86
N TYR A 119 -12.52 -22.78 16.90
CA TYR A 119 -11.13 -22.42 16.61
C TYR A 119 -10.15 -23.01 17.62
N THR A 120 -10.57 -23.11 18.88
CA THR A 120 -9.80 -23.74 19.95
C THR A 120 -9.70 -25.24 19.74
N ALA A 121 -10.81 -25.92 19.48
CA ALA A 121 -10.84 -27.35 19.21
C ALA A 121 -10.05 -27.74 17.95
N ALA A 122 -10.08 -26.89 16.92
CA ALA A 122 -9.33 -27.09 15.68
C ALA A 122 -7.83 -26.77 15.79
N GLY A 123 -7.35 -26.24 16.92
CA GLY A 123 -5.94 -25.90 17.12
C GLY A 123 -5.43 -24.81 16.16
N ARG A 124 -6.26 -23.81 15.84
CA ARG A 124 -5.87 -22.71 14.94
C ARG A 124 -4.77 -21.85 15.57
N GLY A 125 -3.96 -21.17 14.75
CA GLY A 125 -2.90 -20.26 15.22
C GLY A 125 -3.36 -18.97 15.90
N PHE A 126 -4.68 -18.78 16.00
CA PHE A 126 -5.33 -17.61 16.58
C PHE A 126 -6.49 -18.04 17.49
N ASP A 127 -6.92 -17.10 18.33
CA ASP A 127 -8.06 -17.18 19.23
C ASP A 127 -9.01 -16.04 18.98
N LEU A 128 -10.32 -16.32 18.97
CA LEU A 128 -11.35 -15.31 19.11
C LEU A 128 -11.61 -15.10 20.61
N ARG A 129 -11.46 -13.87 21.11
CA ARG A 129 -11.57 -13.55 22.54
C ARG A 129 -12.48 -12.34 22.77
N GLU A 130 -13.21 -12.40 23.87
CA GLU A 130 -13.92 -11.25 24.42
C GLU A 130 -12.98 -10.49 25.38
N VAL A 131 -12.73 -9.21 25.11
CA VAL A 131 -11.87 -8.32 25.90
C VAL A 131 -12.53 -6.95 25.98
N ALA A 132 -12.61 -6.39 27.19
CA ALA A 132 -13.18 -5.06 27.45
C ALA A 132 -14.62 -4.86 26.90
N GLY A 133 -15.42 -5.93 26.85
CA GLY A 133 -16.80 -5.90 26.34
C GLY A 133 -16.90 -5.92 24.80
N GLY A 134 -15.82 -6.26 24.11
CA GLY A 134 -15.78 -6.43 22.66
C GLY A 134 -15.04 -7.69 22.24
N TRP A 135 -15.27 -8.12 21.00
CA TRP A 135 -14.70 -9.32 20.42
C TRP A 135 -13.58 -9.01 19.44
N ARG A 136 -12.52 -9.82 19.47
CA ARG A 136 -11.39 -9.69 18.55
C ARG A 136 -10.60 -10.98 18.38
N ILE A 137 -9.99 -11.14 17.21
CA ILE A 137 -9.01 -12.19 16.91
C ILE A 137 -7.61 -11.80 17.42
N TYR A 138 -6.99 -12.69 18.17
CA TYR A 138 -5.62 -12.58 18.68
C TYR A 138 -4.78 -13.76 18.24
N THR A 139 -3.48 -13.58 18.09
CA THR A 139 -2.56 -14.71 17.92
C THR A 139 -2.49 -15.53 19.20
N ARG A 140 -2.45 -16.85 19.07
CA ARG A 140 -2.22 -17.75 20.19
C ARG A 140 -0.83 -17.55 20.80
N PRO A 141 -0.69 -17.55 22.14
CA PRO A 141 0.58 -17.27 22.81
C PRO A 141 1.66 -18.31 22.46
N GLU A 142 1.28 -19.54 22.10
CA GLU A 142 2.19 -20.60 21.67
C GLU A 142 2.97 -20.22 20.39
N TYR A 143 2.41 -19.33 19.56
CA TYR A 143 3.02 -18.87 18.31
C TYR A 143 3.74 -17.52 18.46
N ALA A 144 3.75 -16.92 19.66
CA ALA A 144 4.42 -15.63 19.90
C ALA A 144 5.87 -15.60 19.39
N PRO A 145 6.73 -16.62 19.59
CA PRO A 145 8.10 -16.60 19.07
C PRO A 145 8.20 -16.54 17.54
N VAL A 146 7.24 -17.14 16.83
CA VAL A 146 7.20 -17.13 15.35
C VAL A 146 6.71 -15.78 14.84
N VAL A 147 5.66 -15.24 15.46
CA VAL A 147 5.12 -13.92 15.14
C VAL A 147 6.17 -12.85 15.42
N GLU A 148 6.87 -12.92 16.56
CA GLU A 148 7.96 -12.00 16.88
C GLU A 148 9.08 -12.04 15.84
N ARG A 149 9.50 -13.24 15.41
CA ARG A 149 10.51 -13.36 14.35
C ARG A 149 9.99 -12.77 13.03
N PHE A 150 8.78 -13.10 12.62
CA PHE A 150 8.17 -12.54 11.41
C PHE A 150 8.04 -11.02 11.46
N VAL A 151 7.62 -10.45 12.60
CA VAL A 151 7.53 -9.01 12.79
C VAL A 151 8.93 -8.38 12.79
N ARG A 152 9.94 -9.02 13.38
CA ARG A 152 11.33 -8.55 13.33
C ARG A 152 11.94 -8.61 11.92
N ASP A 153 11.61 -9.64 11.16
CA ASP A 153 12.06 -9.83 9.77
C ASP A 153 11.28 -8.92 8.80
N GLY A 154 10.00 -8.63 9.12
CA GLY A 154 9.09 -7.74 8.40
C GLY A 154 9.16 -6.27 8.85
N GLN A 155 9.86 -5.97 9.94
CA GLN A 155 10.38 -4.64 10.23
C GLN A 155 11.42 -4.35 9.16
N GLN A 156 10.96 -3.73 8.06
CA GLN A 156 11.76 -3.23 6.95
C GLN A 156 13.18 -2.93 7.42
N ALA A 157 14.15 -3.74 6.96
CA ALA A 157 15.55 -3.70 7.39
C ALA A 157 15.95 -2.29 7.80
N ARG A 158 16.40 -2.11 9.05
CA ARG A 158 16.82 -0.82 9.61
C ARG A 158 17.47 0.01 8.51
N LEU A 159 17.06 1.29 8.38
CA LEU A 159 17.69 2.18 7.41
C LEU A 159 19.20 2.08 7.58
N THR A 160 19.89 1.78 6.48
CA THR A 160 21.35 1.77 6.49
C THR A 160 21.84 3.15 6.89
N GLN A 161 23.08 3.25 7.36
CA GLN A 161 23.67 4.55 7.69
C GLN A 161 23.56 5.53 6.51
N ALA A 162 23.83 5.07 5.28
CA ALA A 162 23.67 5.88 4.09
C ALA A 162 22.23 6.36 3.87
N ALA A 163 21.21 5.57 4.25
CA ALA A 163 19.82 5.97 4.16
C ALA A 163 19.41 6.97 5.25
N LEU A 164 19.93 6.81 6.47
CA LEU A 164 19.75 7.77 7.55
C LEU A 164 20.39 9.13 7.22
N GLU A 165 21.61 9.12 6.69
CA GLU A 165 22.29 10.35 6.26
C GLU A 165 21.53 11.05 5.12
N THR A 166 20.99 10.32 4.14
CA THR A 166 20.16 10.92 3.08
C THR A 166 18.87 11.48 3.66
N LEU A 167 18.20 10.74 4.55
CA LEU A 167 16.96 11.19 5.18
C LEU A 167 17.19 12.46 6.00
N ALA A 168 18.31 12.56 6.71
CA ALA A 168 18.69 13.77 7.43
C ALA A 168 18.89 14.96 6.47
N VAL A 169 19.58 14.78 5.35
CA VAL A 169 19.73 15.84 4.34
C VAL A 169 18.38 16.34 3.86
N VAL A 170 17.42 15.45 3.59
CA VAL A 170 16.06 15.84 3.20
C VAL A 170 15.34 16.57 4.33
N ALA A 171 15.36 16.05 5.56
CA ALA A 171 14.67 16.66 6.70
C ALA A 171 15.12 18.10 6.98
N TYR A 172 16.43 18.38 6.89
CA TYR A 172 16.99 19.72 7.18
C TYR A 172 17.03 20.67 5.97
N ARG A 173 16.92 20.17 4.73
CA ARG A 173 16.99 21.02 3.51
C ARG A 173 15.72 21.01 2.66
N GLN A 174 14.66 20.36 3.11
CA GLN A 174 13.40 20.34 2.38
C GLN A 174 12.82 21.75 2.18
N PRO A 175 12.13 22.01 1.05
CA PRO A 175 11.98 21.10 -0.10
C PRO A 175 13.28 21.01 -0.93
N VAL A 176 13.71 19.79 -1.29
CA VAL A 176 15.03 19.55 -1.96
C VAL A 176 14.95 18.58 -3.13
N SER A 177 15.73 18.82 -4.20
CA SER A 177 15.79 17.93 -5.37
C SER A 177 16.78 16.78 -5.19
N ARG A 178 16.58 15.66 -5.92
CA ARG A 178 17.50 14.50 -5.88
C ARG A 178 18.94 14.87 -6.23
N ALA A 179 19.13 15.76 -7.22
CA ALA A 179 20.45 16.23 -7.63
C ALA A 179 21.16 16.96 -6.49
N ARG A 180 20.43 17.82 -5.76
CA ARG A 180 20.98 18.58 -4.63
C ARG A 180 21.31 17.69 -3.44
N VAL A 181 20.51 16.65 -3.19
CA VAL A 181 20.81 15.61 -2.18
C VAL A 181 22.10 14.86 -2.52
N SER A 182 22.25 14.39 -3.76
CA SER A 182 23.47 13.69 -4.20
C SER A 182 24.71 14.60 -4.14
N ALA A 183 24.56 15.90 -4.47
CA ALA A 183 25.65 16.87 -4.35
C ALA A 183 26.10 17.07 -2.89
N VAL A 184 25.15 17.17 -1.93
CA VAL A 184 25.48 17.29 -0.50
C VAL A 184 26.15 16.03 0.04
N ARG A 185 25.70 14.84 -0.40
CA ARG A 185 26.26 13.57 0.03
C ARG A 185 27.58 13.22 -0.64
N GLY A 186 27.95 13.89 -1.74
CA GLY A 186 29.13 13.57 -2.55
C GLY A 186 29.06 12.23 -3.26
N VAL A 187 27.93 11.53 -3.21
CA VAL A 187 27.70 10.19 -3.79
C VAL A 187 26.30 10.07 -4.37
N ASN A 188 26.11 9.15 -5.31
CA ASN A 188 24.80 8.89 -5.92
C ASN A 188 23.82 8.38 -4.85
N SER A 189 22.75 9.15 -4.62
CA SER A 189 21.71 8.87 -3.62
C SER A 189 20.39 8.35 -4.22
N ASP A 190 20.31 8.07 -5.52
CA ASP A 190 19.05 7.76 -6.22
C ASP A 190 18.35 6.50 -5.69
N GLY A 191 19.12 5.42 -5.47
CA GLY A 191 18.57 4.17 -4.93
C GLY A 191 18.05 4.32 -3.50
N VAL A 192 18.73 5.15 -2.70
CA VAL A 192 18.31 5.50 -1.35
C VAL A 192 17.05 6.35 -1.37
N MET A 193 16.99 7.38 -2.22
CA MET A 193 15.80 8.23 -2.39
C MET A 193 14.58 7.40 -2.78
N ARG A 194 14.72 6.47 -3.73
CA ARG A 194 13.65 5.54 -4.11
C ARG A 194 13.18 4.69 -2.94
N THR A 195 14.14 4.21 -2.14
CA THR A 195 13.84 3.41 -0.95
C THR A 195 13.10 4.24 0.12
N LEU A 196 13.51 5.48 0.37
CA LEU A 196 12.87 6.36 1.34
C LEU A 196 11.44 6.73 0.92
N VAL A 197 11.21 6.97 -0.38
CA VAL A 197 9.85 7.16 -0.94
C VAL A 197 9.01 5.90 -0.79
N ALA A 198 9.54 4.74 -1.18
CA ALA A 198 8.82 3.46 -1.09
C ALA A 198 8.47 3.08 0.37
N ARG A 199 9.26 3.56 1.34
CA ARG A 199 8.99 3.39 2.78
C ARG A 199 8.09 4.49 3.38
N GLY A 200 7.65 5.45 2.57
CA GLY A 200 6.77 6.53 3.01
C GLY A 200 7.40 7.53 3.97
N LEU A 201 8.74 7.56 4.08
CA LEU A 201 9.44 8.51 4.96
C LEU A 201 9.62 9.89 4.30
N ILE A 202 9.65 9.92 2.97
CA ILE A 202 9.68 11.14 2.16
C ILE A 202 8.65 11.04 1.03
N GLU A 203 8.19 12.18 0.55
CA GLU A 203 7.22 12.32 -0.55
C GLU A 203 7.61 13.47 -1.48
N GLU A 204 6.96 13.52 -2.64
CA GLU A 204 7.18 14.59 -3.63
C GLU A 204 6.47 15.89 -3.21
N ALA A 205 7.19 17.00 -3.30
CA ALA A 205 6.80 18.33 -2.85
C ALA A 205 6.70 19.31 -4.05
N GLY A 206 6.16 18.84 -5.17
CA GLY A 206 6.05 19.60 -6.41
C GLY A 206 7.37 19.68 -7.18
N THR A 207 7.48 20.68 -8.06
CA THR A 207 8.63 20.91 -8.93
C THR A 207 9.25 22.27 -8.69
N ASP A 208 10.58 22.33 -8.82
CA ASP A 208 11.34 23.56 -8.75
C ASP A 208 10.99 24.46 -9.96
N PRO A 209 10.62 25.74 -9.75
CA PRO A 209 10.16 26.60 -10.85
C PRO A 209 11.21 26.86 -11.92
N GLU A 210 12.48 26.93 -11.56
CA GLU A 210 13.59 27.28 -12.46
C GLU A 210 14.13 26.06 -13.20
N SER A 211 14.35 24.96 -12.47
CA SER A 211 14.97 23.75 -13.00
C SER A 211 13.98 22.66 -13.44
N GLN A 212 12.68 22.82 -13.12
CA GLN A 212 11.63 21.81 -13.32
C GLN A 212 11.93 20.46 -12.63
N ALA A 213 12.88 20.43 -11.68
CA ALA A 213 13.25 19.23 -10.96
C ALA A 213 12.21 18.89 -9.89
N VAL A 214 11.91 17.60 -9.70
CA VAL A 214 11.03 17.15 -8.61
C VAL A 214 11.70 17.41 -7.25
N LEU A 215 10.94 18.03 -6.35
CA LEU A 215 11.34 18.32 -4.97
C LEU A 215 10.81 17.25 -4.02
N TYR A 216 11.52 17.04 -2.92
CA TYR A 216 11.19 16.06 -1.90
C TYR A 216 11.10 16.71 -0.52
N ARG A 217 10.19 16.18 0.31
CA ARG A 217 10.01 16.55 1.72
C ARG A 217 9.73 15.31 2.58
N THR A 218 9.90 15.42 3.89
CA THR A 218 9.52 14.38 4.86
C THR A 218 8.01 14.32 5.05
N THR A 219 7.48 13.14 5.38
CA THR A 219 6.05 12.91 5.62
C THR A 219 5.67 13.02 7.10
N ASN A 220 4.38 12.95 7.41
CA ASN A 220 3.91 12.78 8.80
C ASN A 220 4.38 11.46 9.42
N TYR A 221 4.47 10.40 8.62
CA TYR A 221 4.98 9.10 9.06
C TYR A 221 6.43 9.18 9.56
N PHE A 222 7.25 10.06 8.97
CA PHE A 222 8.59 10.35 9.49
C PHE A 222 8.53 10.95 10.91
N LEU A 223 7.68 11.96 11.15
CA LEU A 223 7.53 12.60 12.46
C LEU A 223 7.04 11.61 13.53
N GLU A 224 6.06 10.78 13.18
CA GLU A 224 5.56 9.69 14.04
C GLU A 224 6.68 8.72 14.46
N LYS A 225 7.56 8.35 13.51
CA LYS A 225 8.69 7.45 13.80
C LYS A 225 9.79 8.09 14.64
N LEU A 226 9.97 9.41 14.56
CA LEU A 226 10.91 10.13 15.42
C LEU A 226 10.29 10.55 16.76
N GLY A 227 8.96 10.44 16.93
CA GLY A 227 8.26 10.89 18.13
C GLY A 227 8.22 12.41 18.28
N LEU A 228 8.25 13.14 17.15
CA LEU A 228 8.22 14.61 17.10
C LEU A 228 6.83 15.11 16.73
N ARG A 229 6.45 16.29 17.25
CA ARG A 229 5.16 16.93 16.92
C ARG A 229 5.25 17.79 15.67
N SER A 230 6.42 18.35 15.39
CA SER A 230 6.69 19.13 14.17
C SER A 230 8.17 19.05 13.80
N LEU A 231 8.50 19.55 12.60
CA LEU A 231 9.89 19.64 12.11
C LEU A 231 10.73 20.65 12.91
N ASP A 232 10.10 21.60 13.60
CA ASP A 232 10.80 22.61 14.42
C ASP A 232 11.43 22.01 15.68
N GLU A 233 11.01 20.80 16.06
CA GLU A 233 11.58 20.04 17.17
C GLU A 233 12.85 19.26 16.77
N LEU A 234 13.22 19.30 15.48
CA LEU A 234 14.49 18.72 15.03
C LEU A 234 15.65 19.48 15.69
N PRO A 235 16.66 18.78 16.24
CA PRO A 235 17.83 19.42 16.81
C PRO A 235 18.48 20.38 15.81
N GLU A 236 18.88 21.57 16.26
CA GLU A 236 19.66 22.45 15.41
C GLU A 236 20.95 21.75 14.97
N LEU A 237 21.40 22.02 13.75
CA LEU A 237 22.73 21.63 13.27
C LEU A 237 23.77 22.43 14.06
N ALA A 238 24.01 22.05 15.31
CA ALA A 238 24.99 22.69 16.18
C ALA A 238 26.41 22.54 15.62
N PRO A 239 27.35 23.45 15.93
CA PRO A 239 28.68 23.54 15.28
C PRO A 239 29.68 22.50 15.81
N PHE A 240 29.28 21.25 16.04
CA PHE A 240 30.17 20.18 16.52
C PHE A 240 30.84 19.39 15.39
N LEU A 241 31.37 20.10 14.39
CA LEU A 241 32.51 19.57 13.65
C LEU A 241 33.74 19.79 14.55
N PRO A 242 34.51 18.76 14.93
CA PRO A 242 35.86 19.02 15.43
C PRO A 242 36.60 19.84 14.37
N ASP A 243 37.26 20.92 14.79
CA ASP A 243 37.98 21.90 13.94
C ASP A 243 39.16 21.31 13.14
N ASP A 244 39.32 19.99 13.13
CA ASP A 244 40.45 19.31 12.51
C ASP A 244 40.07 18.80 11.12
N VAL A 245 39.62 19.71 10.26
CA VAL A 245 39.88 19.54 8.82
C VAL A 245 41.31 20.05 8.61
N GLU A 246 42.29 19.22 8.98
CA GLU A 246 43.64 19.39 8.45
C GLU A 246 43.54 19.41 6.94
N ILE A 247 43.73 20.61 6.40
CA ILE A 247 43.94 20.91 5.01
C ILE A 247 45.08 19.99 4.56
N LEU A 248 44.77 18.95 3.79
CA LEU A 248 45.77 18.25 2.99
C LEU A 248 46.10 19.15 1.79
N GLU A 249 46.82 20.24 2.05
CA GLU A 249 47.61 20.94 1.05
C GLU A 249 49.10 20.78 1.40
N GLU A 250 49.81 20.25 0.42
CA GLU A 250 51.26 20.36 0.18
C GLU A 250 52.22 19.63 1.14
N ASN A 251 52.71 18.46 0.70
CA ASN A 251 54.07 18.35 0.15
C ASN A 251 54.40 16.92 -0.32
N GLN A 252 54.43 16.73 -1.65
CA GLN A 252 55.48 15.95 -2.33
C GLN A 252 55.43 16.15 -3.85
#